data_AF-A0AAN6DGX5-F1
#
_entry.id   AF-A0AAN6DGX5-F1
#
_cell.length_a   1.000
_cell.length_b   1.000
_cell.length_c   1.000
_cell.angle_alpha   90.00
_cell.angle_beta   90.00
_cell.angle_gamma   90.00
#
_symmetry.space_group_name_H-M   'P 1'
#
loop_
_entity.id
_entity.type
_entity.pdbx_description
1 polymer ?
#
loop_
_entity_poly.entity_id
_entity_poly.type
_entity_poly.pdbx_seq_one_letter_code
_entity_poly.pdbx_strand_id
1 'polypeptide(L)'
;MEQIDLTVPENYTTQTLLLICQTLFDCLHSSSGKNFDLGTILQRTKENPLMKDSPQWTPSESQLLALYNNLMLENGLIDSSDKDLEFYRANEPLIVEICERLYNARVSELRTEIDENKERFGELMQIVKSTS
;
A
#
# COMPACT_ATOMS: atom_id res chain seq x y z
N MET A 1 -10.32 -5.37 22.85
CA MET A 1 -9.67 -5.20 21.55
C MET A 1 -10.66 -4.47 20.67
N GLU A 2 -10.35 -3.23 20.29
CA GLU A 2 -11.13 -2.54 19.26
C GLU A 2 -10.95 -3.30 17.93
N GLN A 3 -12.06 -3.52 17.24
CA GLN A 3 -12.06 -4.19 15.95
C GLN A 3 -11.58 -3.17 14.90
N ILE A 4 -10.40 -3.40 14.32
CA ILE A 4 -9.84 -2.51 13.29
C ILE A 4 -10.73 -2.63 12.04
N ASP A 5 -11.14 -1.49 11.49
CA ASP A 5 -11.85 -1.44 10.22
C ASP A 5 -10.85 -1.66 9.07
N LEU A 6 -10.97 -2.81 8.40
CA LEU A 6 -10.08 -3.21 7.32
C LEU A 6 -10.37 -2.49 5.99
N THR A 7 -11.38 -1.62 5.95
CA THR A 7 -11.73 -0.84 4.76
C THR A 7 -11.16 0.57 4.77
N VAL A 8 -10.55 0.99 5.87
CA VAL A 8 -10.02 2.35 6.07
C VAL A 8 -8.52 2.37 5.74
N PRO A 9 -8.07 3.11 4.71
CA PRO A 9 -6.67 3.18 4.29
C PRO A 9 -5.70 3.58 5.39
N GLU A 10 -6.05 4.51 6.27
CA GLU A 10 -5.18 5.01 7.34
C GLU A 10 -4.81 3.96 8.39
N ASN A 11 -5.52 2.84 8.42
CA ASN A 11 -5.17 1.69 9.28
C ASN A 11 -3.99 0.86 8.73
N TYR A 12 -3.46 1.23 7.56
CA TYR A 12 -2.37 0.55 6.89
C TYR A 12 -1.17 1.46 6.67
N THR A 13 0.02 0.87 6.61
CA THR A 13 1.22 1.60 6.22
C THR A 13 1.21 1.89 4.73
N THR A 14 1.90 2.95 4.29
CA THR A 14 2.11 3.26 2.88
C THR A 14 2.71 2.08 2.10
N GLN A 15 3.62 1.31 2.73
CA GLN A 15 4.18 0.10 2.13
C GLN A 15 3.12 -0.96 1.86
N THR A 16 2.19 -1.18 2.80
CA THR A 16 1.09 -2.13 2.66
C THR A 16 0.14 -1.70 1.54
N LEU A 17 -0.28 -0.43 1.54
CA LEU A 17 -1.15 0.14 0.50
C LEU A 17 -0.52 0.07 -0.89
N LEU A 18 0.77 0.43 -0.99
CA LEU A 18 1.54 0.34 -2.23
C LEU A 18 1.56 -1.09 -2.76
N LEU A 19 1.80 -2.07 -1.89
CA LEU A 19 1.87 -3.47 -2.30
C LEU A 19 0.53 -4.03 -2.80
N ILE A 20 -0.58 -3.62 -2.19
CA ILE A 20 -1.93 -3.95 -2.66
C ILE A 20 -2.12 -3.40 -4.09
N CYS A 21 -1.78 -2.13 -4.30
CA CYS A 21 -1.94 -1.48 -5.61
C CYS A 21 -1.04 -2.12 -6.68
N GLN A 22 0.22 -2.43 -6.32
CA GLN A 22 1.14 -3.15 -7.21
C GLN A 22 0.63 -4.55 -7.57
N THR A 23 0.07 -5.28 -6.61
CA THR A 23 -0.51 -6.60 -6.86
C THR A 23 -1.70 -6.50 -7.81
N LEU A 24 -2.55 -5.49 -7.63
CA LEU A 24 -3.69 -5.24 -8.52
C LEU A 24 -3.22 -4.90 -9.95
N PHE A 25 -2.22 -4.03 -10.08
CA PHE A 25 -1.57 -3.69 -11.35
C PHE A 25 -0.97 -4.93 -12.05
N ASP A 26 -0.23 -5.76 -11.31
CA ASP A 26 0.38 -6.99 -11.83
C ASP A 26 -0.66 -8.03 -12.26
N CYS A 27 -1.77 -8.13 -11.53
CA CYS A 27 -2.88 -9.01 -11.88
C CYS A 27 -3.55 -8.55 -13.19
N LEU A 28 -3.76 -7.25 -13.35
CA LEU A 28 -4.31 -6.64 -14.57
C LEU A 28 -3.42 -6.93 -15.79
N HIS A 29 -2.10 -6.80 -15.61
CA HIS A 29 -1.09 -6.97 -16.65
C HIS A 29 -0.61 -8.41 -16.85
N SER A 30 -1.15 -9.36 -16.10
CA SER A 30 -0.80 -10.76 -16.29
C SER A 30 -1.15 -11.21 -17.71
N SER A 31 -0.33 -12.07 -18.31
CA SER A 31 -0.31 -12.44 -19.74
C SER A 31 -1.60 -13.06 -20.31
N SER A 32 -2.69 -13.11 -19.54
CA SER A 32 -4.03 -13.47 -20.01
C SER A 32 -5.17 -12.62 -19.43
N GLY A 33 -4.92 -11.65 -18.54
CA GLY A 33 -5.95 -10.89 -17.82
C GLY A 33 -6.88 -11.72 -16.94
N LYS A 34 -6.72 -13.06 -16.94
CA LYS A 34 -7.52 -14.04 -16.20
C LYS A 34 -7.31 -14.00 -14.70
N ASN A 35 -6.23 -13.37 -14.25
CA ASN A 35 -5.89 -13.22 -12.84
C ASN A 35 -6.41 -11.91 -12.23
N PHE A 36 -7.16 -11.11 -13.00
CA PHE A 36 -7.74 -9.87 -12.52
C PHE A 36 -9.10 -10.16 -11.87
N ASP A 37 -9.04 -10.79 -10.70
CA ASP A 37 -10.15 -11.09 -9.81
C ASP A 37 -9.70 -10.87 -8.34
N LEU A 38 -10.64 -10.55 -7.46
CA LEU A 38 -10.34 -10.17 -6.07
C LEU A 38 -9.69 -11.32 -5.29
N GLY A 39 -10.08 -12.57 -5.54
CA GLY A 39 -9.52 -13.75 -4.89
C GLY A 39 -8.04 -13.93 -5.19
N THR A 40 -7.66 -13.82 -6.46
CA THR A 40 -6.25 -13.88 -6.90
C THR A 40 -5.44 -12.70 -6.35
N ILE A 41 -5.99 -11.48 -6.38
CA ILE A 41 -5.31 -10.29 -5.82
C ILE A 41 -5.07 -10.46 -4.33
N LEU A 42 -6.08 -10.91 -3.58
CA LEU A 42 -5.99 -11.12 -2.13
C LEU A 42 -4.96 -12.20 -1.78
N GLN A 43 -4.99 -13.33 -2.49
CA GLN A 43 -4.03 -14.42 -2.31
C GLN A 43 -2.60 -13.93 -2.57
N ARG A 44 -2.35 -13.31 -3.73
CA ARG A 44 -1.01 -12.83 -4.11
C ARG A 44 -0.49 -11.75 -3.17
N THR A 45 -1.37 -10.85 -2.72
CA THR A 45 -1.01 -9.85 -1.72
C THR A 45 -0.57 -10.55 -0.44
N LYS A 46 -1.36 -11.49 0.08
CA LYS A 46 -1.07 -12.23 1.31
C LYS A 46 0.21 -13.06 1.23
N GLU A 47 0.51 -13.65 0.09
CA GLU A 47 1.71 -14.46 -0.14
C GLU A 47 2.98 -13.61 -0.34
N ASN A 48 2.84 -12.30 -0.52
CA ASN A 48 3.98 -11.42 -0.71
C ASN A 48 4.86 -11.37 0.56
N PRO A 49 6.20 -11.58 0.45
CA PRO A 49 7.10 -11.57 1.60
C PRO A 49 7.07 -10.28 2.44
N LEU A 50 6.69 -9.15 1.85
CA LEU A 50 6.60 -7.85 2.54
C LEU A 50 5.34 -7.70 3.39
N MET A 51 4.36 -8.61 3.28
CA MET A 51 3.16 -8.60 4.13
C MET A 51 3.37 -9.21 5.51
N LYS A 52 4.54 -9.79 5.78
CA LYS A 52 4.86 -10.39 7.09
C LYS A 52 4.72 -9.41 8.25
N ASP A 53 4.93 -8.12 7.98
CA ASP A 53 4.84 -7.05 8.96
C ASP A 53 3.43 -6.43 9.07
N SER A 54 2.44 -6.98 8.35
CA SER A 54 1.03 -6.59 8.40
C SER A 54 0.15 -7.75 8.89
N PRO A 55 0.30 -8.23 10.14
CA PRO A 55 -0.45 -9.37 10.68
C PRO A 55 -1.97 -9.16 10.70
N GLN A 56 -2.43 -7.91 10.62
CA GLN A 56 -3.84 -7.52 10.50
C GLN A 56 -4.43 -7.73 9.10
N TRP A 57 -3.63 -8.15 8.11
CA TRP A 57 -4.10 -8.38 6.75
C TRP A 57 -4.92 -9.67 6.62
N THR A 58 -6.20 -9.56 6.94
CA THR A 58 -7.20 -10.61 6.71
C THR A 58 -8.52 -10.05 6.15
N PRO A 59 -8.50 -9.14 5.15
CA PRO A 59 -9.75 -8.67 4.56
C PRO A 59 -10.46 -9.81 3.81
N SER A 60 -11.78 -9.74 3.68
CA SER A 60 -12.52 -10.46 2.64
C SER A 60 -12.32 -9.79 1.26
N GLU A 61 -12.76 -10.43 0.18
CA GLU A 61 -12.78 -9.82 -1.16
C GLU A 61 -13.58 -8.50 -1.18
N SER A 62 -14.75 -8.47 -0.52
CA SER A 62 -15.56 -7.25 -0.41
C SER A 62 -14.85 -6.14 0.35
N GLN A 63 -14.11 -6.48 1.41
CA GLN A 63 -13.32 -5.52 2.17
C GLN A 63 -12.10 -5.03 1.39
N LEU A 64 -11.47 -5.89 0.60
CA LEU A 64 -10.37 -5.50 -0.30
C LEU A 64 -10.85 -4.48 -1.33
N LEU A 65 -11.99 -4.74 -2.00
CA LEU A 65 -12.55 -3.80 -2.95
C LEU A 65 -12.95 -2.47 -2.28
N ALA A 66 -13.59 -2.53 -1.11
CA ALA A 66 -13.95 -1.34 -0.35
C ALA A 66 -12.71 -0.52 0.07
N LEU A 67 -11.66 -1.19 0.57
CA LEU A 67 -10.39 -0.56 0.91
C LEU A 67 -9.78 0.16 -0.30
N TYR A 68 -9.77 -0.51 -1.46
CA TYR A 68 -9.24 0.08 -2.69
C TYR A 68 -10.08 1.28 -3.16
N ASN A 69 -11.41 1.17 -3.10
CA ASN A 69 -12.31 2.29 -3.42
C ASN A 69 -12.08 3.48 -2.47
N ASN A 70 -11.95 3.25 -1.17
CA ASN A 70 -11.71 4.31 -0.20
C ASN A 70 -10.35 4.98 -0.44
N LEU A 71 -9.30 4.19 -0.71
CA LEU A 71 -7.98 4.71 -1.05
C LEU A 71 -8.00 5.60 -2.31
N MET A 72 -8.70 5.17 -3.35
CA MET A 72 -8.86 5.94 -4.59
C MET A 72 -9.66 7.23 -4.34
N LEU A 73 -10.69 7.17 -3.51
CA LEU A 73 -11.54 8.30 -3.14
C LEU A 73 -10.77 9.36 -2.33
N GLU A 74 -10.01 8.95 -1.31
CA GLU A 74 -9.16 9.84 -0.50
C GLU A 74 -8.08 10.52 -1.33
N ASN A 75 -7.59 9.85 -2.37
CA ASN A 75 -6.66 10.42 -3.33
C ASN A 75 -7.34 11.27 -4.42
N GLY A 76 -8.66 11.39 -4.42
CA GLY A 76 -9.41 12.17 -5.41
C GLY A 76 -9.34 11.60 -6.83
N LEU A 77 -9.10 10.28 -6.98
CA LEU A 77 -9.02 9.58 -8.26
C LEU A 77 -10.39 9.09 -8.75
N ILE A 78 -11.34 8.97 -7.83
CA ILE A 78 -12.74 8.64 -8.09
C ILE A 78 -13.65 9.56 -7.26
N ASP A 79 -14.92 9.62 -7.65
CA ASP A 79 -15.95 10.48 -7.05
C ASP A 79 -16.86 9.76 -6.04
N SER A 80 -16.86 8.42 -6.03
CA SER A 80 -17.68 7.59 -5.16
C SER A 80 -17.02 6.24 -4.87
N SER A 81 -17.34 5.63 -3.73
CA SER A 81 -16.74 4.37 -3.27
C SER A 81 -17.46 3.09 -3.75
N ASP A 82 -18.37 3.20 -4.71
CA ASP A 82 -19.20 2.10 -5.25
C ASP A 82 -18.66 1.49 -6.55
N LYS A 83 -17.37 1.66 -6.82
CA LYS A 83 -16.72 1.11 -8.02
C LYS A 83 -16.51 -0.40 -7.89
N ASP A 84 -16.68 -1.10 -9.01
CA ASP A 84 -16.39 -2.53 -9.11
C ASP A 84 -15.03 -2.78 -9.79
N LEU A 85 -14.65 -4.04 -9.90
CA LEU A 85 -13.37 -4.41 -10.51
C LEU A 85 -13.34 -4.13 -12.02
N GLU A 86 -14.48 -4.21 -12.71
CA GLU A 86 -14.56 -3.93 -14.15
C GLU A 86 -14.38 -2.44 -14.45
N PHE A 87 -14.83 -1.55 -13.57
CA PHE A 87 -14.49 -0.13 -13.62
C PHE A 87 -12.97 0.06 -13.64
N TYR A 88 -12.24 -0.60 -12.74
CA TYR A 88 -10.77 -0.48 -12.70
C TYR A 88 -10.09 -1.14 -13.90
N ARG A 89 -10.64 -2.26 -14.42
CA ARG A 89 -10.17 -2.86 -15.66
C ARG A 89 -10.25 -1.88 -16.83
N ALA A 90 -11.33 -1.10 -16.90
CA ALA A 90 -11.56 -0.11 -17.95
C ALA A 90 -10.80 1.21 -17.71
N ASN A 91 -10.36 1.47 -16.48
CA ASN A 91 -9.70 2.72 -16.07
C ASN A 91 -8.30 2.46 -15.51
N GLU A 92 -7.51 1.65 -16.23
CA GLU A 92 -6.13 1.33 -15.89
C GLU A 92 -5.25 2.54 -15.51
N PRO A 93 -5.35 3.72 -16.18
CA PRO A 93 -4.54 4.88 -15.79
C PRO A 93 -4.70 5.30 -14.32
N LEU A 94 -5.87 5.07 -13.70
CA LEU A 94 -6.08 5.37 -12.29
C LEU A 94 -5.26 4.45 -11.38
N ILE A 95 -5.12 3.18 -11.77
CA ILE A 95 -4.32 2.19 -11.04
C ILE A 95 -2.84 2.58 -11.09
N VAL A 96 -2.36 3.04 -12.25
CA VAL A 96 -1.00 3.55 -12.40
C VAL A 96 -0.78 4.77 -11.52
N GLU A 97 -1.70 5.73 -11.55
CA GLU A 97 -1.58 6.97 -10.78
C GLU A 97 -1.53 6.73 -9.27
N ILE A 98 -2.37 5.85 -8.71
CA ILE A 98 -2.32 5.55 -7.28
C ILE A 98 -1.01 4.84 -6.90
N CYS A 99 -0.51 3.93 -7.75
CA CYS A 99 0.78 3.28 -7.54
C CYS A 99 1.93 4.31 -7.49
N GLU A 100 1.95 5.26 -8.41
CA GLU A 100 2.98 6.31 -8.45
C GLU A 100 2.92 7.22 -7.22
N ARG A 101 1.71 7.62 -6.79
CA ARG A 101 1.51 8.45 -5.60
C ARG A 101 2.03 7.75 -4.34
N LEU A 102 1.64 6.50 -4.12
CA LEU A 102 2.08 5.71 -2.97
C LEU A 102 3.58 5.40 -3.02
N TYR A 103 4.14 5.15 -4.20
CA TYR A 103 5.58 4.97 -4.38
C TYR A 103 6.35 6.22 -3.96
N ASN A 104 5.93 7.40 -4.43
CA ASN A 104 6.57 8.66 -4.09
C ASN A 104 6.45 8.98 -2.59
N ALA A 105 5.28 8.72 -1.99
CA ALA A 105 5.09 8.84 -0.55
C ALA A 105 6.07 7.94 0.22
N ARG A 106 6.19 6.66 -0.17
CA ARG A 106 7.09 5.72 0.49
C ARG A 106 8.56 6.11 0.33
N VAL A 107 8.97 6.61 -0.83
CA VAL A 107 10.33 7.13 -1.05
C VAL A 107 10.58 8.34 -0.15
N SER A 108 9.60 9.21 0.03
CA SER A 108 9.73 10.36 0.93
C SER A 108 9.89 9.94 2.39
N GLU A 109 9.08 8.99 2.87
CA GLU A 109 9.19 8.43 4.23
C GLU A 109 10.59 7.84 4.47
N LEU A 110 11.07 7.00 3.55
CA LEU A 110 12.38 6.37 3.66
C LEU A 110 13.53 7.39 3.67
N ARG A 111 13.42 8.49 2.91
CA ARG A 111 14.41 9.57 2.94
C ARG A 111 14.45 10.24 4.30
N THR A 112 13.29 10.58 4.86
CA THR A 112 13.18 11.16 6.20
C THR A 112 13.79 10.22 7.25
N GLU A 113 13.41 8.94 7.25
CA GLU A 113 13.95 7.94 8.18
C GLU A 113 15.48 7.81 8.07
N ILE A 114 16.03 7.85 6.85
CA ILE A 114 17.48 7.81 6.62
C ILE A 114 18.16 9.05 7.20
N ASP A 115 17.59 10.23 7.01
CA ASP A 115 18.20 11.48 7.47
C ASP A 115 18.14 11.61 9.00
N GLU A 116 17.02 11.21 9.63
CA GLU A 116 16.91 11.11 11.09
C GLU A 116 17.92 10.11 11.67
N ASN A 117 18.12 8.97 11.01
CA ASN A 117 19.11 7.99 11.45
C ASN A 117 20.55 8.51 11.33
N LYS A 118 20.87 9.29 10.28
CA LYS A 118 22.19 9.93 10.14
C LYS A 118 22.43 10.95 11.27
N GLU A 119 21.43 11.75 11.61
CA GLU A 119 21.51 12.73 12.69
C GLU A 119 21.77 12.05 14.04
N ARG A 120 20.93 11.06 14.39
CA ARG A 120 21.07 10.27 15.62
C ARG A 120 22.43 9.58 15.71
N PHE A 121 22.93 9.03 14.61
CA PHE A 121 24.25 8.41 14.59
C PHE A 121 25.38 9.45 14.78
N GLY A 122 25.23 10.64 14.18
CA GLY A 122 26.16 11.76 14.36
C GLY A 122 26.27 12.20 15.82
N GLU A 123 25.15 12.33 16.52
CA GLU A 123 25.09 12.66 17.94
C GLU A 123 25.78 11.60 18.81
N LEU A 124 25.47 10.32 18.57
CA LEU A 124 26.09 9.20 19.28
C LEU A 124 27.62 9.17 19.09
N MET A 125 28.10 9.46 17.88
CA MET A 125 29.53 9.53 17.59
C MET A 125 30.22 10.70 18.31
N GLN A 126 29.55 11.82 18.52
CA GLN A 126 30.09 12.93 19.33
C GLN A 126 30.21 12.54 20.80
N ILE A 127 29.19 11.85 21.35
CA ILE A 127 29.22 11.36 22.73
C ILE A 127 30.42 10.43 22.96
N VAL A 128 30.63 9.45 22.07
CA VAL A 128 31.76 8.50 22.16
C VAL A 128 33.11 9.22 22.10
N LYS A 129 33.25 10.22 21.22
CA LYS A 129 34.49 11.01 21.12
C LYS A 129 34.75 11.87 22.36
N SER A 130 33.70 12.37 23.02
CA SER A 130 33.82 13.21 24.21
C SER A 130 34.11 12.43 25.50
N THR A 131 33.95 11.11 25.47
CA THR A 131 34.22 10.18 26.59
C THR A 131 35.54 9.40 26.44
N SER A 132 36.25 9.60 25.31
CA SER A 132 37.58 9.05 25.03
C SER A 132 38.67 10.09 25.28
#